data_AF-A0A371I2W9-F1
#
_entry.id   AF-A0A371I2W9-F1
#
_cell.length_a   1.000
_cell.length_b   1.000
_cell.length_c   1.000
_cell.angle_alpha   90.00
_cell.angle_beta   90.00
_cell.angle_gamma   90.00
#
_symmetry.space_group_name_H-M   'P 1'
#
loop_
_entity.id
_entity.type
_entity.pdbx_description
1 polymer ?
#
loop_
_entity_poly.entity_id
_entity_poly.type
_entity_poly.pdbx_seq_one_letter_code
_entity_poly.pdbx_strand_id
1 'polypeptide(L)'
;MAITLRNYRDDILCDVVPMEATHILLGFQDMLERYKRIFPKEMPQGLPPFRGIEHHNDLIIGASLPNRPTYKANCKESTEIHKQVEKLLEK
;
A
#
# COMPACT_ATOMS: atom_id res chain seq x y z
N MET A 1 2.48 -12.42 -24.07
CA MET A 1 1.15 -12.21 -23.45
C MET A 1 1.04 -10.74 -23.12
N ALA A 2 0.25 -9.97 -23.89
CA ALA A 2 0.13 -8.53 -23.73
C ALA A 2 -1.01 -8.22 -22.74
N ILE A 3 -0.70 -7.52 -21.65
CA ILE A 3 -1.71 -7.06 -20.69
C ILE A 3 -2.30 -5.77 -21.26
N THR A 4 -3.53 -5.83 -21.73
CA THR A 4 -4.26 -4.64 -22.19
C THR A 4 -4.92 -4.01 -20.97
N LEU A 5 -4.35 -2.95 -20.43
CA LEU A 5 -5.01 -2.12 -19.43
C LEU A 5 -6.17 -1.40 -20.14
N ARG A 6 -7.40 -1.86 -19.90
CA ARG A 6 -8.61 -1.17 -20.37
C ARG A 6 -8.59 0.23 -19.77
N ASN A 7 -8.74 1.25 -20.62
CA ASN A 7 -8.73 2.66 -20.20
C ASN A 7 -9.81 2.89 -19.15
N TYR A 8 -9.36 3.19 -17.93
CA TYR A 8 -10.19 3.54 -16.79
C TYR A 8 -10.70 4.98 -17.01
N ARG A 9 -12.03 5.16 -16.99
CA ARG A 9 -12.66 6.48 -16.99
C ARG A 9 -13.52 6.58 -15.74
N ASP A 10 -13.09 7.43 -14.82
CA ASP A 10 -13.91 7.86 -13.70
C ASP A 10 -14.43 9.26 -14.01
N ASP A 11 -15.73 9.35 -14.29
CA ASP A 11 -16.43 10.62 -14.17
C ASP A 11 -16.88 10.73 -12.70
N ILE A 12 -16.07 11.39 -11.87
CA ILE A 12 -16.44 11.67 -10.48
C ILE A 12 -17.52 12.76 -10.51
N LEU A 13 -18.78 12.36 -10.37
CA LEU A 13 -19.89 13.28 -10.19
C LEU A 13 -19.85 13.82 -8.75
N CYS A 14 -19.02 14.84 -8.52
CA CYS A 14 -19.04 15.59 -7.28
C CYS A 14 -20.08 16.70 -7.39
N ASP A 15 -21.13 16.65 -6.59
CA ASP A 15 -21.95 17.83 -6.36
C ASP A 15 -21.08 18.87 -5.64
N VAL A 16 -20.74 19.96 -6.33
CA VAL A 16 -20.02 21.08 -5.73
C VAL A 16 -21.02 21.86 -4.89
N VAL A 17 -21.19 21.42 -3.65
CA VAL A 17 -21.97 22.14 -2.65
C VAL A 17 -21.13 23.35 -2.19
N PRO A 18 -21.67 24.58 -2.19
CA PRO A 18 -20.96 25.72 -1.65
C PRO A 18 -20.70 25.46 -0.16
N MET A 19 -19.43 25.23 0.18
CA MET A 19 -19.00 24.87 1.52
C MET A 19 -17.97 25.89 2.00
N GLU A 20 -18.27 26.61 3.08
CA GLU A 20 -17.32 27.54 3.69
C GLU A 20 -16.03 26.80 4.09
N ALA A 21 -14.88 27.47 3.96
CA ALA A 21 -13.56 26.89 4.26
C ALA A 21 -13.47 26.32 5.69
N THR A 22 -14.25 26.87 6.62
CA THR A 22 -14.37 26.39 8.01
C THR A 22 -14.95 24.98 8.10
N HIS A 23 -15.91 24.61 7.26
CA HIS A 23 -16.47 23.26 7.20
C HIS A 23 -15.48 22.25 6.64
N ILE A 24 -14.61 22.66 5.69
CA ILE A 24 -13.52 21.82 5.19
C ILE A 24 -12.50 21.58 6.31
N LEU A 25 -12.05 22.64 6.98
CA LEU A 25 -11.02 22.56 8.01
C LEU A 25 -11.47 21.72 9.22
N LEU A 26 -12.69 21.93 9.71
CA LEU A 26 -13.26 21.17 10.83
C LEU A 26 -13.59 19.74 10.40
N GLY A 27 -14.28 19.57 9.26
CA GLY A 27 -14.68 18.24 8.77
C GLY A 27 -13.49 17.35 8.40
N PHE A 28 -12.39 17.95 7.90
CA PHE A 28 -11.17 17.22 7.56
C PHE A 28 -10.42 16.76 8.82
N GLN A 29 -10.30 17.61 9.85
CA GLN A 29 -9.71 17.19 11.13
C GLN A 29 -10.52 16.05 11.77
N ASP A 30 -11.84 16.17 11.78
CA ASP A 30 -12.72 15.11 12.29
C ASP A 30 -12.63 13.82 11.46
N MET A 31 -12.41 13.94 10.15
CA MET A 31 -12.20 12.78 9.27
C MET A 31 -10.86 12.11 9.57
N LEU A 32 -9.78 12.88 9.67
CA LEU A 32 -8.45 12.35 9.99
C LEU A 32 -8.43 11.64 11.35
N GLU A 33 -9.07 12.21 12.38
CA GLU A 33 -9.15 11.56 13.69
C GLU A 33 -10.00 10.29 13.64
N ARG A 34 -11.13 10.27 12.91
CA ARG A 34 -11.94 9.05 12.71
C ARG A 34 -11.20 7.94 11.98
N TYR A 35 -10.32 8.28 11.03
CA TYR A 35 -9.59 7.31 10.21
C TYR A 35 -8.13 7.14 10.61
N LYS A 36 -7.73 7.64 11.77
CA LYS A 36 -6.36 7.54 12.31
C LYS A 36 -5.81 6.12 12.34
N ARG A 37 -6.68 5.12 12.53
CA ARG A 37 -6.32 3.69 12.50
C ARG A 37 -5.97 3.17 11.10
N ILE A 38 -6.52 3.77 10.04
CA ILE A 38 -6.24 3.39 8.65
C ILE A 38 -4.90 3.97 8.18
N PHE A 39 -4.52 5.13 8.71
CA PHE A 39 -3.28 5.84 8.38
C PHE A 39 -2.37 5.99 9.61
N PRO A 40 -1.85 4.89 10.18
CA PRO A 40 -0.96 5.00 11.32
C PRO A 40 0.35 5.67 10.89
N LYS A 41 0.94 6.49 11.77
CA LYS A 41 2.21 7.18 11.51
C LYS A 41 3.39 6.19 11.37
N GLU A 42 3.26 5.03 11.97
CA GLU A 42 4.22 3.94 11.91
C GLU A 42 3.49 2.63 11.63
N MET A 43 4.16 1.69 10.98
CA MET A 43 3.59 0.37 10.72
C MET A 43 3.30 -0.33 12.07
N PRO A 44 2.07 -0.84 12.28
CA PRO A 44 1.71 -1.53 13.51
C PRO A 44 2.59 -2.77 13.71
N GLN A 45 2.92 -3.09 14.96
CA GLN A 45 3.63 -4.32 15.30
C GLN A 45 2.70 -5.52 15.13
N GLY A 46 3.21 -6.58 14.50
CA GLY A 46 2.44 -7.79 14.20
C GLY A 46 1.65 -7.74 12.90
N LEU A 47 1.15 -8.91 12.51
CA LEU A 47 0.33 -9.07 11.31
C LEU A 47 -1.02 -8.37 11.48
N PRO A 48 -1.59 -7.80 10.39
CA PRO A 48 -2.97 -7.35 10.44
C PRO A 48 -3.87 -8.52 10.88
N PRO A 49 -5.00 -8.24 11.54
CA PRO A 49 -5.96 -9.27 11.93
C PRO A 49 -6.26 -10.19 10.76
N PHE A 50 -6.37 -11.50 11.02
CA PHE A 50 -6.71 -12.48 9.99
C PHE A 50 -7.97 -12.01 9.27
N ARG A 51 -7.81 -11.55 8.03
CA ARG A 51 -8.95 -11.32 7.15
C ARG A 51 -9.34 -12.71 6.68
N GLY A 52 -10.63 -13.03 6.63
CA GLY A 52 -11.12 -14.33 6.12
C GLY A 52 -10.82 -14.57 4.62
N ILE A 53 -9.94 -13.76 4.03
CA ILE A 53 -9.47 -13.81 2.67
C ILE A 53 -7.97 -14.10 2.76
N GLU A 54 -7.60 -15.34 2.51
CA GLU A 54 -6.21 -15.73 2.35
C GLU A 54 -5.75 -15.39 0.92
N HIS A 55 -4.53 -14.89 0.77
CA HIS A 55 -3.93 -14.70 -0.55
C HIS A 55 -3.47 -16.06 -1.07
N HIS A 56 -4.31 -16.72 -1.86
CA HIS A 56 -3.89 -17.92 -2.56
C HIS A 56 -3.04 -17.56 -3.78
N ASN A 57 -1.82 -18.07 -3.82
CA ASN A 57 -0.97 -17.99 -5.01
C ASN A 57 -1.19 -19.24 -5.84
N ASP A 58 -2.12 -19.18 -6.79
CA ASP A 58 -2.33 -20.25 -7.77
C ASP A 58 -1.06 -20.42 -8.61
N LEU A 59 -0.39 -21.57 -8.48
CA LEU A 59 0.67 -21.96 -9.39
C LEU A 59 0.06 -22.75 -10.55
N ILE A 60 0.42 -22.37 -11.78
CA ILE A 60 0.10 -23.19 -12.95
C ILE A 60 0.91 -24.49 -12.84
N ILE A 61 0.28 -25.64 -13.11
CA ILE A 61 0.97 -26.93 -13.12
C ILE A 61 2.15 -26.88 -14.09
N GLY A 62 3.36 -27.19 -13.60
CA GLY A 62 4.60 -27.10 -14.38
C GLY A 62 5.29 -25.73 -14.37
N ALA A 63 4.75 -24.72 -13.67
CA ALA A 63 5.44 -23.47 -13.46
C ALA A 63 6.65 -23.66 -12.53
N SER A 64 7.78 -23.05 -12.90
CA SER A 64 8.95 -22.93 -12.03
C SER A 64 8.96 -21.58 -11.32
N LEU A 65 9.37 -21.57 -10.06
CA LEU A 65 9.55 -20.31 -9.33
C LEU A 65 10.73 -19.54 -9.95
N PRO A 66 10.57 -18.23 -10.22
CA PRO A 66 11.65 -17.44 -10.78
C PRO A 66 12.77 -17.27 -9.73
N ASN A 67 13.95 -17.83 -10.02
CA ASN A 67 15.17 -17.58 -9.25
C ASN A 67 16.15 -16.78 -10.11
N ARG A 68 16.12 -15.45 -9.97
CA ARG A 68 17.00 -14.54 -10.70
C ARG A 68 18.17 -14.13 -9.81
N PRO A 69 19.38 -13.94 -10.38
CA PRO A 69 20.48 -13.37 -9.62
C PRO A 69 20.11 -11.98 -9.10
N THR A 70 20.66 -11.62 -7.96
CA THR A 70 20.42 -10.32 -7.33
C THR A 70 20.80 -9.16 -8.28
N TYR A 71 19.96 -8.14 -8.35
CA TYR A 71 20.29 -6.90 -9.06
C TYR A 71 21.52 -6.23 -8.45
N LYS A 72 22.32 -5.56 -9.29
CA LYS A 72 23.44 -4.74 -8.80
C LYS A 72 22.89 -3.51 -8.09
N ALA A 73 23.29 -3.32 -6.84
CA ALA A 73 23.02 -2.13 -6.04
C ALA A 73 24.33 -1.40 -5.72
N ASN A 74 24.26 -0.08 -5.53
CA ASN A 74 25.40 0.69 -5.04
C ASN A 74 25.52 0.61 -3.50
N CYS A 75 26.60 1.16 -2.93
CA CYS A 75 26.86 1.08 -1.49
C CYS A 75 25.76 1.75 -0.64
N LYS A 76 25.22 2.90 -1.09
CA LYS A 76 24.15 3.62 -0.37
C LYS A 76 22.85 2.83 -0.41
N GLU A 77 22.50 2.29 -1.57
CA GLU A 77 21.32 1.45 -1.77
C GLU A 77 21.41 0.18 -0.93
N SER A 78 22.54 -0.53 -0.96
CA SER A 78 22.74 -1.76 -0.18
C SER A 78 22.59 -1.52 1.32
N THR A 79 23.08 -0.37 1.82
CA THR A 79 22.97 0.01 3.23
C THR A 79 21.51 0.28 3.62
N GLU A 80 20.77 1.01 2.79
CA GLU A 80 19.36 1.32 3.04
C GLU A 80 18.48 0.08 2.94
N ILE A 81 18.72 -0.81 1.96
CA ILE A 81 18.04 -2.10 1.84
C ILE A 81 18.28 -2.93 3.09
N HIS A 82 19.53 -3.04 3.55
CA HIS A 82 19.86 -3.81 4.75
C HIS A 82 19.14 -3.27 5.99
N LYS A 83 19.19 -1.96 6.21
CA LYS A 83 18.49 -1.29 7.31
C LYS A 83 16.97 -1.52 7.28
N GLN A 84 16.35 -1.49 6.10
CA GLN A 84 14.92 -1.77 5.95
C GLN A 84 14.59 -3.23 6.25
N VAL A 85 15.44 -4.17 5.81
CA VAL A 85 15.26 -5.60 6.08
C VAL A 85 15.38 -5.88 7.57
N GLU A 86 16.38 -5.31 8.27
CA GLU A 86 16.51 -5.45 9.72
C GLU A 86 15.29 -4.90 10.45
N LYS A 87 14.83 -3.70 10.08
CA LYS A 87 13.61 -3.10 10.63
C LYS A 87 12.37 -3.97 10.40
N LEU A 88 12.30 -4.72 9.31
CA LEU A 88 11.20 -5.66 9.03
C LEU A 88 11.31 -6.95 9.85
N LEU A 89 12.52 -7.43 10.11
CA LEU A 89 12.74 -8.65 10.92
C LEU A 89 12.49 -8.42 12.41
N GLU A 90 12.68 -7.20 12.91
CA GLU A 90 12.39 -6.80 14.29
C GLU A 90 10.88 -6.60 14.57
N LYS A 91 10.02 -6.72 13.56
CA LYS A 91 8.58 -6.41 13.63
C LYS A 91 7.70 -7.65 13.65
#